data_AF-A0A0J8GR25-F1
#
_entry.id   AF-A0A0J8GR25-F1
#
_cell.length_a   1.000
_cell.length_b   1.000
_cell.length_c   1.000
_cell.angle_alpha   90.00
_cell.angle_beta   90.00
_cell.angle_gamma   90.00
#
_symmetry.space_group_name_H-M   'P 1'
#
loop_
_entity.id
_entity.type
_entity.pdbx_description
1 polymer ?
#
loop_
_entity_poly.entity_id
_entity_poly.type
_entity_poly.pdbx_seq_one_letter_code
_entity_poly.pdbx_strand_id
1 'polypeptide(L)' 'MNNQPNNPLHGVKLETIVTELVEYYGWPSLARQININCFKSDPSVKSSLKFLRKTQWARDKVEALYLDMLHAKQNSPYKT' A
#
# COMPACT_ATOMS: atom_id res chain seq x y z
N MET A 1 14.63 -23.99 -16.49
CA MET A 1 13.50 -23.69 -15.58
C MET A 1 13.83 -22.43 -14.79
N ASN A 2 13.27 -21.28 -15.17
CA ASN A 2 13.44 -20.04 -14.39
C ASN A 2 12.42 -20.04 -13.26
N ASN A 3 12.77 -20.73 -12.18
CA ASN A 3 12.03 -20.66 -10.92
C ASN A 3 12.22 -19.24 -10.37
N GLN A 4 11.25 -18.36 -10.61
CA GLN A 4 11.14 -17.05 -9.97
C GLN A 4 10.24 -17.21 -8.73
N PRO A 5 10.77 -17.55 -7.54
CA PRO A 5 9.97 -17.63 -6.31
C PRO A 5 9.53 -16.25 -5.79
N ASN A 6 9.97 -15.15 -6.41
CA ASN A 6 9.66 -13.78 -6.01
C ASN A 6 8.45 -13.22 -6.76
N ASN A 7 7.26 -13.81 -6.59
CA ASN A 7 6.03 -13.05 -6.81
C ASN A 7 5.80 -12.22 -5.54
N PRO A 8 6.18 -10.92 -5.49
CA PRO A 8 6.13 -10.12 -4.25
C PRO A 8 4.71 -9.89 -3.74
N LEU A 9 3.68 -10.33 -4.47
CA LEU A 9 2.26 -10.16 -4.14
C LEU A 9 1.58 -11.46 -3.70
N HIS A 10 2.24 -12.62 -3.80
CA HIS A 10 1.55 -13.88 -3.48
C HIS A 10 1.40 -14.04 -1.96
N GLY A 11 0.24 -13.62 -1.44
CA GLY A 11 -0.11 -13.75 -0.02
C GLY A 11 0.10 -12.49 0.83
N VAL A 12 0.35 -11.33 0.21
CA VAL A 12 0.47 -10.07 0.97
C VAL A 12 -0.90 -9.69 1.51
N LYS A 13 -0.99 -9.56 2.83
CA LYS A 13 -2.21 -9.14 3.51
C LYS A 13 -2.44 -7.65 3.27
N LEU A 14 -3.71 -7.24 3.15
CA LEU A 14 -4.06 -5.82 3.08
C LEU A 14 -3.47 -5.00 4.23
N GLU A 15 -3.31 -5.61 5.41
CA GLU A 15 -2.63 -5.01 6.56
C GLU A 15 -1.16 -4.67 6.26
N THR A 16 -0.42 -5.60 5.64
CA THR A 16 0.96 -5.40 5.23
C THR A 16 1.05 -4.27 4.20
N ILE A 17 0.15 -4.27 3.20
CA ILE A 17 0.10 -3.23 2.17
C ILE A 17 -0.04 -1.84 2.80
N VAL A 18 -1.04 -1.65 3.67
CA VAL A 18 -1.28 -0.36 4.32
C VAL A 18 -0.10 0.02 5.21
N THR A 19 0.47 -0.93 5.95
CA THR A 19 1.61 -0.66 6.84
C THR A 19 2.82 -0.19 6.05
N GLU A 20 3.24 -0.92 5.00
CA GLU A 20 4.39 -0.53 4.18
C GLU A 20 4.17 0.80 3.45
N LEU A 21 2.96 1.05 2.95
CA LEU A 21 2.62 2.33 2.33
C LEU A 21 2.73 3.50 3.32
N VAL A 22 2.29 3.30 4.56
CA VAL A 22 2.40 4.31 5.62
C VAL A 22 3.87 4.51 6.01
N GLU A 23 4.67 3.45 6.10
CA GLU A 23 6.10 3.55 6.39
C GLU A 23 6.86 4.26 5.28
N TYR A 24 6.49 4.03 4.01
CA TYR A 24 7.17 4.62 2.86
C TYR A 24 6.74 6.07 2.57
N TYR A 25 5.42 6.35 2.58
CA TYR A 25 4.88 7.66 2.18
C TYR A 25 4.41 8.53 3.35
N GLY A 26 4.03 7.92 4.47
CA GLY A 26 3.33 8.58 5.58
C GLY A 26 1.86 8.88 5.29
N TRP A 27 1.07 9.01 6.36
CA TRP A 27 -0.37 9.32 6.29
C TRP A 27 -0.73 10.58 5.49
N PRO A 28 0.00 11.71 5.59
CA PRO A 28 -0.35 12.92 4.84
C PRO A 28 -0.27 12.72 3.32
N SER A 29 0.70 11.95 2.85
CA SER A 29 0.88 11.64 1.43
C SER A 29 -0.22 10.70 0.94
N LEU A 30 -0.54 9.67 1.73
CA LEU A 30 -1.65 8.77 1.43
C LEU A 30 -3.00 9.50 1.38
N ALA A 31 -3.24 10.46 2.27
CA ALA A 31 -4.46 11.28 2.25
C ALA A 31 -4.55 12.21 1.02
N ARG A 32 -3.42 12.58 0.41
CA ARG A 32 -3.36 13.35 -0.84
C ARG A 32 -3.63 12.48 -2.05
N GLN A 33 -3.05 11.28 -2.10
CA GLN A 33 -3.25 10.34 -3.21
C GLN A 33 -4.63 9.68 -3.16
N ILE A 34 -5.10 9.34 -1.95
CA ILE A 34 -6.35 8.66 -1.68
C ILE A 34 -7.13 9.54 -0.71
N ASN A 35 -7.99 10.38 -1.27
CA ASN A 35 -8.79 11.35 -0.53
C ASN A 35 -9.93 10.66 0.27
N ILE A 36 -9.57 10.00 1.37
CA ILE A 36 -10.50 9.33 2.29
C ILE A 36 -10.28 9.82 3.73
N ASN A 37 -11.39 9.90 4.48
CA ASN A 37 -11.36 10.47 5.83
C ASN A 37 -10.52 9.65 6.81
N CYS A 38 -10.41 8.32 6.64
CA CYS A 38 -9.61 7.49 7.54
C CYS A 38 -8.12 7.83 7.52
N PHE A 39 -7.58 8.39 6.42
CA PHE A 39 -6.19 8.84 6.36
C PHE A 39 -5.99 10.27 6.87
N LYS A 40 -7.06 11.04 7.07
CA LYS A 40 -7.02 12.45 7.49
C LYS A 40 -7.29 12.65 8.98
N SER A 41 -8.32 11.98 9.49
CA SER A 41 -8.90 12.29 10.81
C SER A 41 -8.57 11.26 11.89
N ASP A 42 -8.46 9.97 11.53
CA ASP A 42 -8.09 8.89 12.45
C ASP A 42 -7.07 7.95 11.77
N PRO A 43 -5.86 8.46 11.45
CA PRO A 43 -4.86 7.72 10.70
C PRO A 43 -4.32 6.55 11.54
N SER A 44 -4.94 5.38 11.39
CA SER A 44 -4.47 4.14 11.98
C SER A 44 -4.67 2.98 11.01
N VAL A 45 -3.78 1.98 11.09
CA VAL A 45 -3.86 0.77 10.25
C VAL A 45 -5.18 0.05 10.50
N LYS A 46 -5.62 -0.10 11.76
CA LYS A 46 -6.88 -0.77 12.11
C LYS A 46 -8.12 -0.06 11.55
N SER A 47 -8.20 1.27 11.68
CA SER A 47 -9.31 2.08 11.16
C SER A 47 -9.35 2.02 9.63
N SER A 48 -8.18 2.12 9.00
CA SER A 48 -8.01 1.98 7.55
C SER A 48 -8.47 0.61 7.06
N LEU A 49 -8.06 -0.48 7.70
CA LEU A 49 -8.48 -1.83 7.31
C LEU A 49 -9.99 -2.03 7.44
N LYS A 50 -10.61 -1.52 8.51
CA LYS A 50 -12.06 -1.59 8.69
C LYS A 50 -12.78 -0.84 7.56
N PHE A 51 -12.26 0.30 7.13
CA PHE A 51 -12.81 1.09 6.02
C PHE A 51 -12.61 0.39 4.67
N LEU A 52 -11.37 -0.02 4.35
CA LEU A 52 -11.01 -0.69 3.09
C LEU A 52 -11.69 -2.06 2.92
N ARG A 53 -12.12 -2.69 4.01
CA ARG A 53 -12.97 -3.90 3.97
C ARG A 53 -14.37 -3.63 3.43
N LYS A 54 -14.92 -2.44 3.67
CA LYS A 54 -16.27 -2.03 3.27
C LYS A 54 -16.28 -1.24 1.96
N THR A 55 -15.16 -0.63 1.59
CA THR A 55 -15.08 0.29 0.45
C THR A 55 -14.08 -0.24 -0.58
N GLN A 56 -14.59 -1.04 -1.52
CA GLN A 56 -13.75 -1.77 -2.48
C GLN A 56 -12.93 -0.83 -3.37
N TRP A 57 -13.54 0.22 -3.96
CA TRP A 57 -12.82 1.17 -4.82
C TRP A 57 -11.62 1.83 -4.11
N ALA A 58 -11.70 2.03 -2.79
CA ALA A 58 -10.61 2.60 -2.01
C ALA A 58 -9.50 1.57 -1.79
N ARG A 59 -9.85 0.30 -1.59
CA ARG A 59 -8.87 -0.80 -1.55
C ARG A 59 -8.12 -0.92 -2.87
N ASP A 60 -8.84 -0.90 -3.99
CA ASP A 60 -8.23 -1.02 -5.33
C ASP A 60 -7.19 0.09 -5.55
N LYS A 61 -7.47 1.32 -5.09
CA LYS A 61 -6.50 2.44 -5.13
C LYS A 61 -5.28 2.23 -4.22
N VAL A 62 -5.49 1.70 -3.01
CA VAL A 62 -4.39 1.38 -2.08
C VAL A 62 -3.49 0.31 -2.68
N GLU A 63 -4.07 -0.74 -3.26
CA GLU A 63 -3.32 -1.82 -3.91
C GLU A 63 -2.56 -1.31 -5.15
N ALA A 64 -3.19 -0.48 -5.99
CA ALA A 64 -2.51 0.13 -7.13
C ALA A 64 -1.30 0.98 -6.71
N LEU A 65 -1.47 1.81 -5.67
CA LEU A 65 -0.38 2.63 -5.13
C LEU A 65 0.78 1.78 -4.58
N TYR A 66 0.46 0.63 -3.99
CA TYR A 66 1.46 -0.31 -3.51
C TYR A 66 2.28 -0.92 -4.65
N LEU A 67 1.64 -1.25 -5.78
CA LEU A 67 2.35 -1.70 -6.99
C LEU A 67 3.31 -0.62 -7.50
N ASP A 68 2.87 0.63 -7.55
CA ASP A 68 3.71 1.76 -7.97
C ASP A 68 4.93 1.93 -7.05
N MET A 69 4.73 1.82 -5.74
CA MET A 69 5.82 1.82 -4.75
C MET A 69 6.80 0.67 -4.99
N LEU A 70 6.31 -0.54 -5.25
CA LEU A 70 7.17 -1.70 -5.53
C LEU A 70 7.98 -1.51 -6.82
N HIS A 71 7.37 -0.99 -7.88
CA HIS A 71 8.08 -0.67 -9.13
C HIS A 71 9.15 0.39 -8.91
N ALA A 72 8.86 1.43 -8.11
CA ALA A 72 9.83 2.46 -7.75
C ALA A 72 11.01 1.88 -6.93
N LYS A 73 10.74 0.98 -5.96
CA LYS A 73 11.77 0.29 -5.17
C LYS A 73 12.65 -0.62 -6.03
N GLN A 74 12.08 -1.28 -7.04
CA GLN A 74 12.83 -2.17 -7.94
C GLN A 74 13.72 -1.42 -8.94
N ASN A 75 13.31 -0.22 -9.39
CA ASN A 75 14.05 0.59 -10.35
C ASN A 75 15.02 1.61 -9.69
N SER A 76 15.28 1.51 -8.38
CA SER A 76 16.24 2.40 -7.71
C SER A 76 17.69 2.02 -8.09
N PRO A 77 18.52 2.96 -8.61
CA PRO A 77 19.90 2.68 -9.01
C PRO A 77 20.86 2.41 -7.84
N TYR A 78 20.38 2.49 -6.59
CA TYR A 78 21.14 2.22 -5.38
C TYR A 78 20.77 0.88 -4.72
N LYS A 79 20.17 -0.04 -5.48
CA LYS A 79 19.89 -1.39 -5.00
C LYS A 79 21.20 -2.20 -4.96
N THR A 80 21.92 -2.10 -3.84
CA THR A 80 23.11 -2.91 -3.52
C THR A 80 22.71 -4.26 -2.95
#